data_AF-A0A8J3ZNL9-F1
#
_entry.id   AF-A0A8J3ZNL9-F1
#
_cell.length_a   1.000
_cell.length_b   1.000
_cell.length_c   1.000
_cell.angle_alpha   90.00
_cell.angle_beta   90.00
_cell.angle_gamma   90.00
#
_symmetry.space_group_name_H-M   'P 1'
#
loop_
_entity.id
_entity.type
_entity.pdbx_description
1 polymer ?
#
loop_
_entity_poly.entity_id
_entity_poly.type
_entity_poly.pdbx_seq_one_letter_code
_entity_poly.pdbx_strand_id
1 'polypeptide(L)' 'MKVRFRLMACLRDCRLVDYHVEGRQSFYALTRSELLDLLTAAEGVLAATGAAVVLCPAYGSGEPAAAVEAVTR' A
#
# COMPACT_ATOMS: atom_id res chain seq x y z
N MET A 1 5.70 -16.26 -17.52
CA MET A 1 6.13 -15.61 -16.26
C MET A 1 4.91 -15.54 -15.33
N LYS A 2 4.80 -16.46 -14.35
CA LYS A 2 3.62 -16.55 -13.46
C LYS A 2 4.02 -15.93 -12.13
N VAL A 3 3.82 -14.63 -11.97
CA VAL A 3 4.18 -13.94 -10.73
C VAL A 3 3.17 -14.30 -9.65
N ARG A 4 3.61 -14.94 -8.57
CA ARG A 4 2.75 -15.33 -7.43
C ARG A 4 2.57 -14.15 -6.47
N PHE A 5 1.75 -13.17 -6.84
CA PHE A 5 1.33 -12.11 -5.92
C PHE A 5 0.17 -12.60 -5.03
N ARG A 6 0.50 -13.12 -3.86
CA ARG A 6 -0.49 -13.71 -2.94
C ARG A 6 -1.43 -12.66 -2.33
N LEU A 7 -0.93 -11.46 -2.04
CA LEU A 7 -1.71 -10.38 -1.44
C LEU A 7 -2.80 -9.86 -2.38
N MET A 8 -2.46 -9.56 -3.64
CA MET A 8 -3.41 -9.02 -4.63
C MET A 8 -4.48 -10.05 -5.03
N ALA A 9 -4.15 -11.34 -5.04
CA ALA A 9 -5.15 -12.39 -5.23
C ALA A 9 -6.17 -12.37 -4.09
N CYS A 10 -5.70 -12.36 -2.83
CA CYS A 10 -6.57 -12.33 -1.66
C CYS A 10 -7.50 -11.10 -1.65
N LEU A 11 -6.97 -9.90 -1.93
CA LEU A 11 -7.78 -8.67 -1.95
C LEU A 11 -8.89 -8.71 -3.02
N ARG A 12 -8.62 -9.29 -4.18
CA ARG A 12 -9.59 -9.47 -5.25
C ARG A 12 -10.63 -10.54 -4.89
N ASP A 13 -10.19 -11.67 -4.33
CA ASP A 13 -11.10 -12.74 -3.89
C ASP A 13 -12.04 -12.24 -2.77
N CYS A 14 -11.55 -11.34 -1.90
CA CYS A 14 -12.34 -10.65 -0.90
C CYS A 14 -13.19 -9.48 -1.46
N ARG A 15 -13.12 -9.19 -2.77
CA ARG A 15 -13.80 -8.08 -3.45
C ARG A 15 -13.51 -6.71 -2.84
N LEU A 16 -12.27 -6.47 -2.44
CA LEU A 16 -11.79 -5.16 -1.98
C LEU A 16 -11.16 -4.36 -3.12
N VAL A 17 -10.67 -5.05 -4.15
CA VAL A 17 -10.09 -4.43 -5.34
C VAL A 17 -10.61 -5.10 -6.62
N ASP A 18 -10.83 -4.28 -7.64
CA ASP A 18 -10.98 -4.70 -9.03
C ASP A 18 -9.63 -4.62 -9.73
N TYR A 19 -9.54 -5.31 -10.87
CA TYR A 19 -8.31 -5.45 -11.63
C TYR A 19 -8.58 -5.31 -13.13
N HIS A 20 -7.79 -4.49 -13.80
CA HIS A 20 -7.78 -4.37 -15.26
C HIS A 20 -6.35 -4.39 -15.81
N VAL A 21 -6.17 -4.94 -17.02
CA VAL A 21 -4.86 -5.03 -17.68
C VAL A 21 -4.85 -4.09 -18.87
N GLU A 22 -3.86 -3.21 -18.92
CA GLU A 22 -3.59 -2.39 -20.11
C GLU A 22 -2.15 -2.64 -20.56
N GLY A 23 -2.02 -3.30 -21.72
CA GLY A 23 -0.74 -3.69 -22.27
C GLY A 23 0.03 -4.64 -21.35
N ARG A 24 1.11 -4.15 -20.74
CA ARG A 24 1.97 -4.90 -19.81
C ARG A 24 1.77 -4.49 -18.35
N GLN A 25 0.80 -3.62 -18.08
CA GLN A 25 0.53 -3.08 -16.75
C GLN A 25 -0.80 -3.60 -16.22
N SER A 26 -0.87 -3.65 -14.89
CA SER A 26 -2.00 -4.11 -14.12
C SER A 26 -2.48 -2.97 -13.23
N PHE A 27 -3.71 -2.53 -13.45
CA PHE A 27 -4.35 -1.49 -12.67
C PHE A 27 -5.30 -2.12 -11.65
N TYR A 28 -5.34 -1.53 -10.46
CA TYR A 28 -6.23 -1.95 -9.38
C TYR A 28 -7.04 -0.75 -8.91
N ALA A 29 -8.33 -0.96 -8.68
CA ALA A 29 -9.24 0.06 -8.18
C ALA A 29 -9.97 -0.46 -6.93
N LEU A 30 -10.20 0.41 -5.94
CA LEU A 30 -11.04 0.05 -4.80
C LEU A 30 -12.49 -0.10 -5.27
N THR A 31 -13.16 -1.14 -4.79
CA THR A 31 -14.54 -1.47 -5.17
C THR A 31 -15.59 -0.90 -4.23
N ARG A 32 -15.15 -0.33 -3.10
CA ARG A 32 -16.01 0.05 -1.97
C ARG A 32 -15.59 1.41 -1.41
N SER A 33 -16.57 2.27 -1.15
CA SER A 33 -16.32 3.60 -0.57
C SER A 33 -15.87 3.52 0.89
N GLU A 34 -16.31 2.50 1.64
CA GLU A 34 -15.93 2.32 3.04
C GLU A 34 -14.42 2.08 3.20
N LEU A 35 -13.76 1.53 2.16
CA LEU A 35 -12.30 1.41 2.14
C LEU A 35 -11.62 2.75 1.95
N LEU A 36 -12.21 3.65 1.17
CA LEU A 36 -11.71 5.00 1.03
C LEU A 36 -11.78 5.72 2.39
N ASP A 37 -12.91 5.62 3.08
CA ASP A 37 -13.10 6.22 4.40
C ASP A 37 -12.08 5.67 5.43
N LEU A 38 -11.82 4.36 5.41
CA LEU A 38 -10.80 3.72 6.25
C LEU A 38 -9.41 4.28 5.96
N LEU A 39 -9.04 4.43 4.69
CA LEU A 39 -7.75 4.97 4.29
C LEU A 39 -7.62 6.44 4.68
N THR A 40 -8.66 7.25 4.50
CA THR A 40 -8.69 8.65 4.96
C THR A 40 -8.58 8.76 6.48
N ALA A 41 -9.22 7.86 7.24
CA ALA A 41 -9.05 7.81 8.69
C ALA A 41 -7.59 7.48 9.09
N ALA A 42 -6.97 6.52 8.38
CA ALA A 42 -5.57 6.18 8.59
C ALA A 42 -4.63 7.36 8.28
N GLU A 43 -4.92 8.14 7.22
CA GLU A 43 -4.18 9.36 6.91
C GLU A 43 -4.20 10.36 8.07
N GLY A 44 -5.34 10.53 8.77
CA GLY A 44 -5.42 11.37 9.96
C GLY A 44 -4.50 10.92 11.09
N VAL A 45 -4.41 9.61 11.33
CA VAL A 45 -3.48 9.04 12.32
C VAL A 45 -2.03 9.30 11.90
N LEU A 46 -1.71 9.09 10.62
CA LEU A 46 -0.38 9.36 10.09
C LEU A 46 0.00 10.85 10.19
N ALA A 47 -0.93 11.76 9.91
CA ALA A 47 -0.73 13.19 10.06
C ALA A 47 -0.45 13.57 11.53
N ALA A 48 -1.15 12.96 12.49
CA ALA A 48 -0.90 13.17 13.92
C ALA A 48 0.50 12.73 14.36
N THR A 49 1.12 11.77 13.64
CA THR A 49 2.52 11.36 13.85
C THR A 49 3.53 12.23 13.10
N GLY A 50 3.10 13.35 12.50
CA GLY A 50 3.96 14.20 11.67
C GLY A 50 4.38 13.55 10.36
N ALA A 51 3.60 12.59 9.85
CA ALA A 51 3.89 11.82 8.64
C ALA A 51 5.26 11.12 8.65
N ALA A 52 5.70 10.62 9.82
CA ALA A 52 6.99 9.94 9.98
C ALA A 52 7.19 8.75 9.01
N VAL A 53 6.11 8.13 8.51
CA VAL A 53 6.15 7.07 7.50
C VAL A 53 6.77 7.53 6.17
N VAL A 54 6.66 8.81 5.81
CA VAL A 54 7.29 9.38 4.59
C VAL A 54 8.82 9.30 4.68
N LEU A 55 9.35 9.34 5.90
CA LEU A 55 10.78 9.19 6.18
C LEU A 55 11.19 7.73 6.38
N CYS A 56 10.24 6.79 6.39
CA CYS A 56 10.55 5.38 6.58
C CYS A 56 11.29 4.84 5.36
N PRO A 57 12.52 4.31 5.49
CA PRO A 57 13.27 3.79 4.34
C PRO A 57 12.62 2.56 3.68
N ALA A 58 11.69 1.88 4.37
CA ALA A 58 10.99 0.72 3.82
C ALA A 58 9.79 1.09 2.94
N TYR A 59 9.14 2.23 3.16
CA TYR A 59 7.86 2.58 2.53
C TYR A 59 7.74 4.04 2.05
N GLY A 60 8.61 4.92 2.53
CA GLY A 60 8.65 6.34 2.17
C GLY A 60 9.42 6.60 0.89
N SER A 61 9.41 7.85 0.43
CA SER A 61 10.17 8.32 -0.75
C SER A 61 11.67 8.50 -0.48
N GLY A 62 12.17 7.99 0.67
CA GLY A 62 13.58 7.86 0.93
C GLY A 62 14.22 7.02 -0.18
N GLU A 63 15.21 7.60 -0.86
CA GLU A 63 16.13 6.89 -1.74
C GLU A 63 16.51 5.54 -1.11
N PRO A 64 16.60 4.42 -1.87
CA PRO A 64 16.74 3.09 -1.28
C PRO A 64 18.04 2.99 -0.49
N ALA A 65 17.95 3.34 0.80
CA ALA A 65 19.02 3.21 1.75
C ALA A 65 19.14 1.73 2.04
N ALA A 66 20.19 1.14 1.47
CA ALA A 66 20.69 -0.15 1.86
C ALA A 66 20.62 -0.28 3.38
N ALA A 67 19.87 -1.29 3.82
CA ALA A 67 19.70 -1.81 5.18
C ALA A 67 20.31 -0.95 6.31
N VAL A 68 19.47 -0.22 7.04
CA VAL A 68 19.79 0.10 8.43
C VAL A 68 18.56 -0.12 9.29
N GLU A 69 18.71 -1.13 10.14
CA GLU A 69 17.82 -1.58 11.20
C GLU A 69 17.39 -0.40 12.10
N ALA A 70 16.08 -0.13 12.18
CA ALA A 70 15.53 0.75 13.20
C ALA A 70 14.06 0.40 13.48
N VAL A 71 13.85 -0.78 14.06
CA VAL A 71 12.77 -0.99 15.02
C VAL A 71 13.43 -1.01 16.39
N THR A 72 13.39 0.13 17.09
CA THR A 72 13.62 0.17 18.53
C THR A 72 12.38 0.76 19.19
N ARG A 73 11.66 -0.15 19.84
CA ARG A 73 10.84 -0.02 21.06
C ARG A 73 9.99 1.22 21.26
#